data_AF-A0A7Z1HP93-F1
#
_entry.id   AF-A0A7Z1HP93-F1
#
_cell.length_a   1.000
_cell.length_b   1.000
_cell.length_c   1.000
_cell.angle_alpha   90.00
_cell.angle_beta   90.00
_cell.angle_gamma   90.00
#
_symmetry.space_group_name_H-M   'P 1'
#
loop_
_entity.id
_entity.type
_entity.pdbx_description
1 polymer ?
#
loop_
_entity_poly.entity_id
_entity_poly.type
_entity_poly.pdbx_seq_one_letter_code
_entity_poly.pdbx_strand_id
1 'polypeptide(L)'
;ILGGIPKREVTRDSIARKVAEAAQGQWPVHAVIANSSYDGLLDNTNWIKQMLDVPSIHFDSAWVPYTHFHPIYQGKSGMSGDRVPGKVIFETQSTHKMLAAFSQASLIHIKGEYDEETFN
;
A
#
# COMPACT_ATOMS: atom_id res chain seq x y z
N ILE A 1 -16.85 13.29 -2.21
CA ILE A 1 -15.71 12.92 -1.35
C ILE A 1 -15.81 11.42 -1.07
N LEU A 2 -14.77 10.65 -1.44
CA LEU A 2 -14.69 9.23 -1.11
C LEU A 2 -13.87 9.05 0.17
N GLY A 3 -14.40 8.27 1.11
CA GLY A 3 -13.73 7.97 2.39
C GLY A 3 -12.56 7.00 2.22
N GLY A 4 -11.82 6.79 3.32
CA GLY A 4 -10.83 5.71 3.41
C GLY A 4 -11.46 4.33 3.56
N ILE A 5 -10.63 3.29 3.53
CA ILE A 5 -11.09 1.90 3.68
C ILE A 5 -11.56 1.68 5.13
N PRO A 6 -12.84 1.27 5.36
CA PRO A 6 -13.28 0.95 6.71
C PRO A 6 -12.46 -0.21 7.30
N LYS A 7 -12.05 -0.10 8.57
CA LYS A 7 -11.20 -1.13 9.24
C LYS A 7 -11.71 -2.56 9.05
N ARG A 8 -13.03 -2.77 9.07
CA ARG A 8 -13.65 -4.09 8.87
C ARG A 8 -13.22 -4.76 7.57
N GLU A 9 -12.94 -4.00 6.52
CA GLU A 9 -12.55 -4.52 5.21
C GLU A 9 -11.15 -5.16 5.20
N VAL A 10 -10.30 -4.82 6.17
CA VAL A 10 -8.92 -5.30 6.30
C VAL A 10 -8.83 -6.57 7.17
N THR A 11 -9.93 -6.95 7.83
CA THR A 11 -9.95 -8.11 8.73
C THR A 11 -9.97 -9.43 7.98
N ARG A 12 -9.33 -10.46 8.57
CA ARG A 12 -9.30 -11.82 8.02
C ARG A 12 -10.70 -12.37 7.76
N ASP A 13 -11.65 -12.15 8.67
CA ASP A 13 -13.04 -12.62 8.53
C ASP A 13 -13.76 -11.98 7.34
N SER A 14 -13.59 -10.67 7.13
CA SER A 14 -14.18 -9.98 5.99
C SER A 14 -13.62 -10.51 4.67
N ILE A 15 -12.30 -10.72 4.62
CA ILE A 15 -11.63 -11.30 3.44
C ILE A 15 -12.09 -12.74 3.22
N ALA A 16 -12.15 -13.58 4.26
CA ALA A 16 -12.59 -14.96 4.16
C ALA A 16 -14.02 -15.07 3.62
N ARG A 17 -14.93 -14.20 4.06
CA ARG A 17 -16.30 -14.12 3.53
C ARG A 17 -16.31 -13.74 2.05
N LYS A 18 -15.55 -12.72 1.65
CA LYS A 18 -15.43 -12.31 0.23
C LYS A 18 -14.85 -13.44 -0.64
N VAL A 19 -13.87 -14.17 -0.11
CA VAL A 19 -13.29 -15.34 -0.78
C VAL A 19 -14.35 -16.43 -0.95
N ALA A 20 -15.13 -16.74 0.08
CA ALA A 20 -16.20 -17.75 -0.01
C ALA A 20 -17.32 -17.38 -1.00
N GLU A 21 -17.60 -16.08 -1.17
CA GLU A 21 -18.59 -15.56 -2.11
C GLU A 21 -18.07 -15.49 -3.56
N ALA A 22 -16.75 -15.56 -3.77
CA ALA A 22 -16.15 -15.50 -5.10
C ALA A 22 -16.17 -16.86 -5.81
N ALA A 23 -16.56 -16.88 -7.09
CA ALA A 23 -16.74 -18.12 -7.87
C ALA A 23 -15.52 -19.06 -7.91
N GLN A 24 -14.32 -18.50 -7.80
CA GLN A 24 -13.04 -19.23 -7.70
C GLN A 24 -12.19 -18.64 -6.57
N GLY A 25 -12.82 -18.40 -5.42
CA GLY A 25 -12.18 -17.77 -4.28
C GLY A 25 -10.94 -18.49 -3.80
N GLN A 26 -9.80 -17.83 -3.90
CA GLN A 26 -8.55 -18.20 -3.24
C GLN A 26 -8.13 -17.06 -2.32
N TRP A 27 -7.34 -17.40 -1.30
CA TRP A 27 -6.81 -16.38 -0.41
C TRP A 27 -5.96 -15.37 -1.21
N PRO A 28 -6.12 -14.05 -1.02
CA PRO A 28 -5.37 -13.07 -1.79
C PRO A 28 -3.87 -13.20 -1.55
N VAL A 29 -3.09 -13.20 -2.64
CA VAL A 29 -1.63 -13.20 -2.60
C VAL A 29 -1.04 -11.79 -2.74
N HIS A 30 -1.84 -10.83 -3.20
CA HIS A 30 -1.47 -9.44 -3.38
C HIS A 30 -2.67 -8.52 -3.09
N ALA A 31 -2.41 -7.39 -2.43
CA ALA A 31 -3.41 -6.38 -2.13
C ALA A 31 -2.92 -4.99 -2.53
N VAL A 32 -3.78 -4.22 -3.19
CA VAL A 32 -3.50 -2.84 -3.60
C VAL A 32 -4.38 -1.88 -2.80
N ILE A 33 -3.78 -0.83 -2.23
CA ILE A 33 -4.46 0.21 -1.45
C ILE A 33 -4.02 1.57 -1.97
N ALA A 34 -4.96 2.40 -2.42
CA ALA A 34 -4.67 3.78 -2.75
C ALA A 34 -4.50 4.59 -1.45
N ASN A 35 -3.28 5.04 -1.16
CA ASN A 35 -2.98 5.83 0.02
C ASN A 35 -2.03 7.00 -0.32
N SER A 36 -2.44 8.26 -0.17
CA SER A 36 -3.77 8.69 0.31
C SER A 36 -4.89 8.48 -0.71
N SER A 37 -6.15 8.67 -0.27
CA SER A 37 -7.22 9.00 -1.22
C SER A 37 -6.91 10.30 -1.96
N TYR A 38 -7.57 10.54 -3.10
CA TYR A 38 -7.42 11.78 -3.86
C TYR A 38 -7.77 13.02 -3.04
N ASP A 39 -8.78 12.92 -2.18
CA ASP A 39 -9.23 14.01 -1.28
C ASP A 39 -8.32 14.18 -0.05
N GLY A 40 -7.19 13.46 0.04
CA GLY A 40 -6.18 13.64 1.09
C GLY A 40 -6.42 12.86 2.38
N LEU A 41 -7.24 11.81 2.36
CA LEU A 41 -7.41 10.92 3.51
C LEU A 41 -6.26 9.90 3.55
N LEU A 42 -5.43 10.00 4.58
CA LEU A 42 -4.30 9.10 4.84
C LEU A 42 -4.73 7.95 5.74
N ASP A 43 -4.35 6.74 5.36
CA ASP A 43 -4.55 5.56 6.19
C ASP A 43 -3.45 5.41 7.26
N ASN A 44 -3.77 4.69 8.35
CA ASN A 44 -2.75 4.20 9.28
C ASN A 44 -2.09 2.95 8.68
N THR A 45 -0.99 3.15 7.96
CA THR A 45 -0.31 2.07 7.23
C THR A 45 0.35 1.06 8.18
N ASN A 46 0.76 1.47 9.38
CA ASN A 46 1.26 0.54 10.41
C ASN A 46 0.18 -0.47 10.81
N TRP A 47 -1.04 0.01 11.05
CA TRP A 47 -2.16 -0.87 11.38
C TRP A 47 -2.52 -1.80 10.22
N ILE A 48 -2.57 -1.28 8.98
CA ILE A 48 -2.84 -2.10 7.78
C ILE A 48 -1.79 -3.20 7.62
N LYS A 49 -0.50 -2.85 7.69
CA LYS A 49 0.61 -3.81 7.57
C LYS A 49 0.52 -4.95 8.59
N GLN A 50 0.08 -4.66 9.81
CA GLN A 50 -0.07 -5.66 10.87
C GLN A 50 -1.33 -6.51 10.67
N MET A 51 -2.46 -5.90 10.31
CA MET A 51 -3.75 -6.57 10.27
C MET A 51 -4.06 -7.28 8.96
N LEU A 52 -3.63 -6.73 7.82
CA LEU A 52 -3.94 -7.28 6.50
C LEU A 52 -3.13 -8.55 6.26
N ASP A 53 -3.77 -9.70 6.37
CA ASP A 53 -3.13 -11.00 6.25
C ASP A 53 -2.90 -11.40 4.79
N VAL A 54 -2.08 -10.63 4.08
CA VAL A 54 -1.69 -10.85 2.68
C VAL A 54 -0.17 -10.70 2.58
N PRO A 55 0.55 -11.59 1.86
CA PRO A 55 2.01 -11.57 1.82
C PRO A 55 2.60 -10.43 0.99
N SER A 56 1.84 -9.84 0.07
CA SER A 56 2.29 -8.71 -0.75
C SER A 56 1.29 -7.56 -0.67
N ILE A 57 1.75 -6.38 -0.25
CA ILE A 57 0.91 -5.18 -0.08
C ILE A 57 1.51 -4.04 -0.90
N HIS A 58 0.74 -3.50 -1.82
CA HIS A 58 1.10 -2.36 -2.65
C HIS A 58 0.27 -1.14 -2.26
N PHE A 59 0.95 -0.11 -1.76
CA PHE A 59 0.36 1.21 -1.61
C PHE A 59 0.54 2.00 -2.91
N ASP A 60 -0.55 2.30 -3.61
CA ASP A 60 -0.51 3.31 -4.67
C ASP A 60 -0.44 4.69 -4.00
N SER A 61 0.77 5.23 -3.95
CA SER A 61 1.12 6.47 -3.26
C SER A 61 1.46 7.60 -4.23
N ALA A 62 0.85 7.58 -5.42
CA ALA A 62 1.04 8.60 -6.44
C ALA A 62 0.78 10.04 -5.95
N TRP A 63 -0.09 10.21 -4.95
CA TRP A 63 -0.49 11.51 -4.40
C TRP A 63 0.36 12.00 -3.22
N VAL A 64 1.24 11.16 -2.66
CA VAL A 64 1.93 11.44 -1.39
C VAL A 64 3.43 11.10 -1.38
N PRO A 65 4.21 11.38 -2.46
CA PRO A 65 5.65 11.04 -2.49
C PRO A 65 6.51 11.87 -1.52
N TYR A 66 5.94 12.87 -0.86
CA TYR A 66 6.61 13.76 0.09
C TYR A 66 6.53 13.30 1.55
N THR A 67 5.87 12.17 1.83
CA THR A 67 5.58 11.70 3.20
C THR A 67 6.83 11.40 4.03
N HIS A 68 7.98 11.16 3.41
CA HIS A 68 9.24 10.97 4.13
C HIS A 68 9.75 12.25 4.81
N PHE A 69 9.36 13.44 4.32
CA PHE A 69 10.04 14.70 4.67
C PHE A 69 9.40 15.48 5.81
N HIS A 70 8.32 14.98 6.42
CA HIS A 70 7.70 15.63 7.57
C HIS A 70 7.17 14.62 8.61
N PRO A 71 7.46 14.81 9.91
CA PRO A 71 7.09 13.85 10.96
C PRO A 71 5.58 13.66 11.14
N ILE A 72 4.74 14.58 10.67
CA ILE A 72 3.27 14.41 10.71
C ILE A 72 2.81 13.17 9.95
N TYR A 73 3.58 12.69 8.98
CA TYR A 73 3.25 11.51 8.17
C TYR A 73 3.78 10.19 8.74
N GLN A 74 4.40 10.22 9.93
CA GLN A 74 4.83 8.99 10.61
C GLN A 74 3.65 8.01 10.75
N GLY A 75 3.88 6.77 10.34
CA GLY A 75 2.89 5.68 10.32
C GLY A 75 1.77 5.83 9.26
N LYS A 76 1.92 6.75 8.31
CA LYS A 76 0.90 7.05 7.27
C LYS A 76 1.37 6.79 5.83
N SER A 77 2.62 6.36 5.65
CA SER A 77 3.17 5.94 4.36
C SER A 77 3.50 4.44 4.39
N GLY A 78 3.33 3.77 3.26
CA GLY A 78 3.77 2.38 3.06
C GLY A 78 5.27 2.21 3.32
N MET A 79 6.09 3.23 3.07
CA MET A 79 7.53 3.20 3.38
C MET A 79 7.89 3.54 4.83
N SER A 80 6.95 4.00 5.67
CA SER A 80 7.23 4.28 7.08
C SER A 80 7.50 3.01 7.92
N GLY A 81 8.39 3.11 8.91
CA GLY A 81 8.76 2.00 9.79
C GLY A 81 9.64 0.94 9.12
N ASP A 82 9.86 -0.15 9.85
CA ASP A 82 10.74 -1.25 9.43
C ASP A 82 10.03 -2.26 8.53
N ARG A 83 10.81 -3.23 8.05
CA ARG A 83 10.29 -4.37 7.28
C ARG A 83 9.31 -5.18 8.12
N VAL A 84 8.28 -5.72 7.46
CA VAL A 84 7.30 -6.63 8.08
C VAL A 84 7.68 -8.07 7.71
N PRO A 85 7.99 -8.95 8.69
CA PRO A 85 8.36 -10.34 8.39
C PRO A 85 7.30 -11.06 7.55
N GLY A 86 7.75 -11.80 6.54
CA GLY A 86 6.87 -12.55 5.63
C GLY A 86 6.05 -11.68 4.67
N LYS A 87 6.29 -10.37 4.61
CA LYS A 87 5.61 -9.47 3.67
C LYS A 87 6.56 -8.65 2.82
N VAL A 88 6.13 -8.35 1.60
CA VAL A 88 6.76 -7.38 0.70
C VAL A 88 5.83 -6.18 0.57
N ILE A 89 6.37 -4.99 0.85
CA ILE A 89 5.62 -3.73 0.75
C ILE A 89 6.14 -2.93 -0.45
N PHE A 90 5.22 -2.52 -1.31
CA PHE A 90 5.51 -1.66 -2.46
C PHE A 90 4.89 -0.27 -2.26
N GLU A 91 5.58 0.77 -2.73
CA GLU A 91 4.98 2.07 -3.05
C GLU A 91 5.27 2.45 -4.49
N THR A 92 4.24 2.79 -5.26
CA THR A 92 4.40 3.46 -6.55
C THR A 92 4.11 4.94 -6.41
N GLN A 93 5.03 5.76 -6.90
CA GLN A 93 4.95 7.22 -6.78
C GLN A 93 5.02 7.87 -8.16
N SER A 94 4.05 8.74 -8.47
CA SER A 94 4.09 9.59 -9.66
C SER A 94 4.90 10.86 -9.34
N THR A 95 6.23 10.76 -9.40
CA THR A 95 7.13 11.87 -9.07
C THR A 95 6.79 13.13 -9.84
N HIS A 96 6.44 13.01 -11.13
CA HIS A 96 6.06 14.15 -11.97
C HIS A 96 4.73 14.83 -11.60
N LYS A 97 3.86 14.19 -10.82
CA LYS A 97 2.59 14.80 -10.38
C LYS A 97 2.79 15.67 -9.15
N MET A 98 3.59 15.19 -8.20
CA MET A 98 3.60 15.71 -6.82
C MET A 98 4.99 16.12 -6.33
N LEU A 99 6.02 16.01 -7.18
CA LEU A 99 7.38 16.53 -6.99
C LEU A 99 7.90 17.13 -8.31
N ALA A 100 9.09 17.73 -8.28
CA ALA A 100 9.71 18.34 -9.46
C ALA A 100 10.42 17.27 -10.31
N ALA A 101 9.71 16.70 -11.28
CA ALA A 101 10.28 15.79 -12.28
C ALA A 101 9.56 15.92 -13.64
N PHE A 102 10.22 15.51 -14.72
CA PHE A 102 9.61 15.51 -16.06
C PHE A 102 8.42 14.56 -16.15
N SER A 103 7.48 14.85 -17.07
CA SER A 103 6.39 13.95 -17.41
C SER A 103 6.88 12.51 -17.62
N GLN A 104 6.07 11.54 -17.20
CA GLN A 104 6.37 10.10 -17.20
C GLN A 104 7.37 9.63 -16.12
N ALA A 105 8.06 10.52 -15.41
CA ALA A 105 8.92 10.10 -14.30
C ALA A 105 8.11 9.52 -13.13
N SER A 106 8.42 8.29 -12.74
CA SER A 106 7.82 7.59 -11.60
C SER A 106 8.86 6.75 -10.87
N LEU A 107 8.53 6.33 -9.65
CA LEU A 107 9.40 5.50 -8.83
C LEU A 107 8.61 4.33 -8.25
N ILE A 108 9.27 3.16 -8.19
CA ILE A 108 8.82 2.01 -7.42
C ILE A 108 9.76 1.88 -6.22
N HIS A 109 9.21 1.94 -5.03
CA HIS A 109 9.93 1.68 -3.79
C HIS A 109 9.53 0.30 -3.26
N ILE A 110 10.52 -0.53 -2.95
CA ILE A 110 10.30 -1.89 -2.44
C ILE A 110 10.89 -1.98 -1.03
N LYS A 111 10.10 -2.48 -0.08
CA LYS A 111 10.52 -2.80 1.29
C LYS A 111 10.15 -4.23 1.61
N GLY A 112 11.10 -5.13 1.47
CA GLY A 112 10.94 -6.57 1.62
C GLY A 112 12.05 -7.31 0.89
N GLU A 113 11.92 -8.63 0.80
CA GLU A 113 12.72 -9.46 -0.10
C GLU A 113 11.96 -9.60 -1.43
N TYR A 114 12.67 -9.58 -2.55
CA TYR A 114 12.10 -9.84 -3.86
C TYR A 114 13.13 -10.54 -4.73
N ASP A 115 12.65 -11.29 -5.73
CA ASP A 115 13.51 -11.96 -6.70
C ASP A 115 13.94 -10.94 -7.76
N GLU A 116 15.23 -10.59 -7.77
CA GLU A 116 15.76 -9.56 -8.68
C GLU A 116 15.74 -9.98 -10.15
N GLU A 117 15.89 -11.27 -10.46
CA GLU A 117 15.88 -11.78 -11.84
C GLU A 117 14.47 -11.76 -12.42
N THR A 118 13.46 -12.08 -11.61
CA THR A 118 12.05 -12.08 -12.00
C THR A 118 11.50 -10.66 -12.09
N PHE A 119 12.01 -9.72 -11.28
CA PHE A 119 11.51 -8.34 -11.24
C PHE A 119 12.06 -7.45 -12.36
N ASN A 120 13.25 -7.76 -12.88
CA ASN A 120 13.92 -6.98 -13.94
C ASN A 120 13.67 -7.56 -15.34
#